data_AF-A0A960H8J6-F1
#
_entry.id   AF-A0A960H8J6-F1
#
_cell.length_a   1.000
_cell.length_b   1.000
_cell.length_c   1.000
_cell.angle_alpha   90.00
_cell.angle_beta   90.00
_cell.angle_gamma   90.00
#
_symmetry.space_group_name_H-M   'P 1'
#
loop_
_entity.id
_entity.type
_entity.pdbx_description
1 polymer ?
#
loop_
_entity_poly.entity_id
_entity_poly.type
_entity_poly.pdbx_seq_one_letter_code
_entity_poly.pdbx_strand_id
1 'polypeptide(L)'
;MTPLQRYIAEEIATDHVDGLLSRREALRRLALLGVGTAAAAALIAACGDRTSAPGASPSASATDTPPPGMQSALSTTPTAWAGPRGELQGAWVAAPSPRGAVLVIHENKGLNDWVRSVAGRLAGA
;
A
#
# COMPACT_ATOMS: atom_id res chain seq x y z
N MET A 1 15.34 20.38 4.86
CA MET A 1 14.29 19.43 5.29
C MET A 1 14.89 18.39 6.21
N THR A 2 14.21 18.11 7.32
CA THR A 2 14.54 16.95 8.18
C THR A 2 14.12 15.63 7.51
N PRO A 3 14.64 14.47 7.96
CA PRO A 3 14.19 13.16 7.47
C PRO A 3 12.68 12.98 7.61
N LEU A 4 12.11 13.41 8.74
CA LEU A 4 10.67 13.36 8.98
C LEU A 4 9.87 14.24 8.00
N GLN A 5 10.32 15.47 7.73
CA GLN A 5 9.65 16.34 6.76
C GLN A 5 9.66 15.74 5.35
N ARG A 6 10.73 15.02 4.98
CA ARG A 6 10.85 14.36 3.69
C ARG A 6 9.87 13.20 3.58
N TYR A 7 9.84 12.36 4.60
CA TYR A 7 8.88 11.27 4.71
C TYR A 7 7.43 11.78 4.57
N ILE A 8 7.05 12.83 5.32
CA ILE A 8 5.69 13.38 5.25
C ILE A 8 5.39 13.97 3.87
N ALA A 9 6.35 14.66 3.25
CA ALA A 9 6.16 15.23 1.91
C ALA A 9 5.96 14.14 0.84
N GLU A 10 6.72 13.05 0.92
CA GLU A 10 6.58 11.89 0.04
C GLU A 10 5.22 11.19 0.26
N GLU A 11 4.79 11.02 1.51
CA GLU A 11 3.50 10.43 1.84
C GLU A 11 2.32 11.26 1.30
N ILE A 12 2.36 12.59 1.46
CA ILE A 12 1.35 13.49 0.88
C ILE A 12 1.29 13.37 -0.65
N ALA A 13 2.45 13.27 -1.30
CA ALA A 13 2.52 13.16 -2.76
C ALA A 13 1.98 11.81 -3.25
N THR A 14 2.34 10.71 -2.58
CA THR A 14 1.81 9.37 -2.88
C THR A 14 0.31 9.29 -2.63
N ASP A 15 -0.21 9.84 -1.52
CA ASP A 15 -1.64 9.85 -1.24
C ASP A 15 -2.45 10.65 -2.27
N HIS A 16 -1.87 11.71 -2.85
CA HIS A 16 -2.49 12.40 -3.97
C HIS A 16 -2.56 11.52 -5.22
N VAL A 17 -1.46 10.86 -5.56
CA VAL A 17 -1.35 9.97 -6.72
C VAL A 17 -2.30 8.77 -6.59
N ASP A 18 -2.46 8.24 -5.37
CA ASP A 18 -3.38 7.15 -5.05
C ASP A 18 -4.86 7.60 -5.02
N GLY A 19 -5.14 8.89 -5.22
CA GLY A 19 -6.49 9.46 -5.20
C GLY A 19 -7.10 9.65 -3.81
N LEU A 20 -6.31 9.47 -2.74
CA LEU A 20 -6.72 9.67 -1.35
C LEU A 20 -6.74 11.15 -0.96
N LEU A 21 -5.93 11.98 -1.64
CA LEU A 21 -5.92 13.44 -1.47
C LEU A 21 -6.20 14.16 -2.79
N SER A 22 -7.04 15.20 -2.71
CA SER A 22 -7.19 16.11 -3.84
C SER A 22 -5.89 16.87 -4.12
N ARG A 23 -5.66 17.26 -5.38
CA ARG A 23 -4.49 18.07 -5.77
C ARG A 23 -4.35 19.35 -4.94
N ARG A 24 -5.49 19.97 -4.60
CA ARG A 24 -5.54 21.19 -3.78
C ARG A 24 -5.05 20.93 -2.36
N GLU A 25 -5.48 19.82 -1.76
CA GLU A 25 -5.11 19.46 -0.39
C GLU A 25 -3.65 19.03 -0.31
N ALA A 26 -3.16 18.27 -1.29
CA ALA A 26 -1.76 17.88 -1.38
C ALA A 26 -0.84 19.12 -1.45
N LEU A 27 -1.14 20.07 -2.34
CA LEU A 27 -0.38 21.32 -2.46
C LEU A 27 -0.45 22.16 -1.18
N ARG A 28 -1.61 22.22 -0.52
CA ARG A 28 -1.76 22.93 0.76
C ARG A 28 -0.85 22.33 1.84
N ARG A 29 -0.86 21.00 2.02
CA ARG A 29 -0.03 20.32 3.03
C ARG A 29 1.46 20.42 2.74
N LEU A 30 1.86 20.29 1.48
CA LEU A 30 3.26 20.49 1.06
C LEU A 30 3.73 21.93 1.32
N ALA A 31 2.88 22.93 1.08
CA ALA A 31 3.20 24.32 1.42
C ALA A 31 3.40 24.54 2.92
N LEU A 32 2.61 23.89 3.78
CA LEU A 32 2.78 23.93 5.24
C LEU A 32 4.11 23.31 5.72
N LEU A 33 4.68 22.39 4.93
CA LEU A 33 6.03 21.84 5.15
C LEU A 33 7.15 22.71 4.58
N GLY A 34 6.82 23.87 3.99
CA GLY A 34 7.77 24.78 3.35
C GLY A 34 8.20 24.34 1.95
N VAL A 35 7.48 23.41 1.31
CA VAL A 35 7.78 22.97 -0.06
C VAL A 35 7.17 23.96 -1.06
N GLY A 36 8.03 24.58 -1.88
CA GLY A 36 7.59 25.50 -2.94
C GLY A 36 6.80 24.78 -4.05
N THR A 37 5.96 25.52 -4.77
CA THR A 37 5.04 24.96 -5.78
C THR A 37 5.74 24.15 -6.89
N ALA A 38 6.89 24.62 -7.38
CA ALA A 38 7.68 23.90 -8.39
C ALA A 38 8.23 22.58 -7.85
N ALA A 39 8.78 22.58 -6.62
CA ALA A 39 9.28 21.37 -5.96
C ALA A 39 8.15 20.38 -5.65
N ALA A 40 6.99 20.88 -5.21
CA ALA A 40 5.81 20.07 -4.97
C ALA A 40 5.30 19.40 -6.26
N ALA A 41 5.28 20.13 -7.39
CA ALA A 41 4.90 19.57 -8.68
C ALA A 41 5.86 18.48 -9.15
N ALA A 42 7.18 18.69 -9.01
CA ALA A 42 8.19 17.69 -9.33
C ALA A 42 8.09 16.44 -8.44
N LEU A 43 7.82 16.62 -7.14
CA LEU A 43 7.64 15.51 -6.20
C LEU A 43 6.38 14.69 -6.53
N ILE A 44 5.27 15.36 -6.83
CA ILE A 44 4.03 14.70 -7.25
C ILE A 44 4.24 13.93 -8.56
N ALA A 45 4.92 14.53 -9.54
CA ALA A 45 5.23 13.87 -10.81
C ALA A 45 6.11 12.62 -10.61
N ALA A 46 7.17 12.72 -9.79
CA ALA A 46 8.03 11.59 -9.45
C ALA A 46 7.29 10.47 -8.69
N CYS A 47 6.20 10.80 -7.98
CA CYS A 47 5.31 9.80 -7.38
C CYS A 47 4.31 9.23 -8.40
N GLY A 48 3.84 10.04 -9.35
CA GLY A 48 2.91 9.65 -10.42
C GLY A 48 3.50 8.72 -11.47
N ASP A 49 4.82 8.78 -11.69
CA ASP A 49 5.53 7.83 -12.55
C ASP A 49 5.53 6.39 -11.99
N ARG A 50 5.14 6.19 -10.72
CA ARG A 50 4.86 4.87 -10.14
C ARG A 50 3.44 4.35 -10.42
N THR A 51 2.53 5.20 -10.90
CA THR A 51 1.09 4.92 -11.06
C THR A 51 0.60 5.09 -12.52
N SER A 52 1.47 5.50 -13.44
CA SER A 52 1.13 5.56 -14.87
C SER A 52 1.28 4.20 -15.55
N ALA A 53 0.21 3.39 -15.49
CA ALA A 53 -0.15 2.53 -16.62
C ALA A 53 -1.68 2.40 -16.74
N PRO A 54 -2.37 3.39 -17.34
CA PRO A 54 -3.66 3.13 -17.99
C PRO A 54 -3.38 2.56 -19.39
N GLY A 55 -3.58 1.26 -19.57
CA GLY A 55 -3.74 0.61 -20.88
C GLY A 55 -2.63 0.86 -21.92
N ALA A 56 -1.51 0.17 -21.82
CA ALA A 56 -0.62 -0.08 -22.94
C ALA A 56 -0.13 -1.54 -22.88
N SER A 57 -0.20 -2.23 -24.02
CA SER A 57 0.28 -3.60 -24.23
C SER A 57 1.67 -3.83 -23.60
N PRO A 58 1.95 -5.05 -23.10
CA PRO A 58 3.12 -5.30 -22.27
C PRO A 58 4.40 -5.15 -23.09
N SER A 59 5.11 -4.04 -22.90
CA SER A 59 6.54 -3.98 -23.20
C SER A 59 7.27 -4.31 -21.90
N ALA A 60 7.81 -5.52 -21.89
CA ALA A 60 8.60 -6.08 -20.82
C ALA A 60 9.79 -5.16 -20.48
N SER A 61 9.89 -4.77 -19.21
CA SER A 61 11.15 -4.70 -18.41
C SER A 61 10.89 -3.97 -17.08
N ALA A 62 9.95 -4.48 -16.29
CA ALA A 62 10.16 -4.52 -14.84
C ALA A 62 10.41 -6.00 -14.56
N THR A 63 11.50 -6.35 -13.86
CA THR A 63 11.66 -7.69 -13.33
C THR A 63 10.45 -7.99 -12.47
N ASP A 64 9.53 -8.79 -13.01
CA ASP A 64 8.25 -9.21 -12.46
C ASP A 64 8.50 -10.17 -11.28
N THR A 65 9.26 -9.67 -10.31
CA THR A 65 9.65 -10.45 -9.15
C THR A 65 8.40 -10.50 -8.28
N PRO A 66 7.81 -11.68 -8.10
CA PRO A 66 6.64 -11.80 -7.27
C PRO A 66 6.97 -11.27 -5.87
N PRO A 67 5.98 -10.70 -5.15
CA PRO A 67 6.20 -10.20 -3.80
C PRO A 67 6.95 -11.22 -2.91
N PRO A 68 7.77 -10.77 -1.95
CA PRO A 68 8.50 -11.68 -1.07
C PRO A 68 7.55 -12.70 -0.41
N GLY A 69 7.93 -13.99 -0.42
CA GLY A 69 7.16 -15.08 0.19
C GLY A 69 6.02 -15.64 -0.67
N MET A 70 5.90 -15.23 -1.94
CA MET A 70 4.85 -15.73 -2.84
C MET A 70 5.07 -17.16 -3.35
N GLN A 71 6.28 -17.70 -3.24
CA GLN A 71 6.66 -19.01 -3.80
C GLN A 71 5.83 -20.16 -3.22
N SER A 72 5.45 -20.05 -1.94
CA SER A 72 4.65 -21.06 -1.23
C SER A 72 3.31 -20.51 -0.72
N ALA A 73 2.90 -19.32 -1.18
CA ALA A 73 1.72 -18.65 -0.67
C ALA A 73 0.45 -19.48 -0.88
N LEU A 74 -0.35 -19.58 0.18
CA LEU A 74 -1.65 -20.24 0.14
C LEU A 74 -2.77 -19.25 -0.19
N SER A 75 -3.81 -19.71 -0.88
CA SER A 75 -4.99 -18.89 -1.16
C SER A 75 -5.75 -18.58 0.12
N THR A 76 -5.98 -17.29 0.38
CA THR A 76 -6.78 -16.84 1.52
C THR A 76 -8.26 -16.78 1.18
N THR A 77 -9.12 -17.04 2.15
CA THR A 77 -10.55 -16.78 2.09
C THR A 77 -10.92 -15.51 2.87
N PRO A 78 -11.93 -14.74 2.44
CA PRO A 78 -12.46 -13.64 3.24
C PRO A 78 -13.04 -14.13 4.57
N THR A 79 -12.85 -13.36 5.63
CA THR A 79 -13.48 -13.57 6.93
C THR A 79 -13.98 -12.25 7.50
N ALA A 80 -14.99 -12.29 8.37
CA ALA A 80 -15.52 -11.11 9.03
C ALA A 80 -15.99 -11.42 10.45
N TRP A 81 -15.91 -10.42 11.33
CA TRP A 81 -16.30 -10.52 12.74
C TRP A 81 -16.97 -9.22 13.19
N ALA A 82 -17.88 -9.30 14.17
CA ALA A 82 -18.46 -8.11 14.78
C ALA A 82 -17.40 -7.33 15.58
N GLY A 83 -17.25 -6.04 15.29
CA GLY A 83 -16.38 -5.12 16.03
C GLY A 83 -17.18 -4.03 16.76
N PRO A 84 -16.56 -3.32 17.70
CA PRO A 84 -17.22 -2.30 18.52
C PRO A 84 -17.71 -1.08 17.72
N ARG A 85 -17.24 -0.91 16.48
CA ARG A 85 -17.58 0.22 15.60
C ARG A 85 -18.12 -0.22 14.23
N GLY A 86 -18.51 -1.48 14.08
CA GLY A 86 -18.94 -2.07 12.82
C GLY A 86 -18.28 -3.42 12.56
N GLU A 87 -18.62 -4.04 11.43
CA GLU A 87 -18.01 -5.29 10.99
C GLU A 87 -16.52 -5.07 10.67
N LEU A 88 -15.67 -5.95 11.22
CA LEU A 88 -14.27 -6.05 10.88
C LEU A 88 -14.12 -7.13 9.81
N GLN A 89 -13.28 -6.86 8.81
CA GLN A 89 -13.00 -7.77 7.71
C GLN A 89 -11.53 -8.20 7.72
N GLY A 90 -11.28 -9.42 7.26
CA GLY A 90 -9.94 -10.00 7.18
C GLY A 90 -9.80 -10.99 6.02
N ALA A 91 -8.58 -11.48 5.86
CA ALA A 91 -8.25 -12.61 5.00
C ALA A 91 -7.63 -13.71 5.87
N TRP A 92 -8.10 -14.94 5.71
CA TRP A 92 -7.72 -16.07 6.54
C TRP A 92 -7.26 -17.25 5.68
N VAL A 93 -6.31 -18.01 6.20
CA VAL A 93 -5.94 -19.33 5.70
C VAL A 93 -5.34 -20.14 6.84
N ALA A 94 -5.57 -21.45 6.85
CA ALA A 94 -4.89 -22.36 7.76
C ALA A 94 -3.57 -22.84 7.13
N ALA A 95 -2.49 -22.81 7.90
CA ALA A 95 -1.26 -23.50 7.52
C ALA A 95 -1.50 -25.03 7.52
N PRO A 96 -0.94 -25.80 6.56
CA PRO A 96 -1.11 -27.25 6.51
C PRO A 96 -0.57 -27.97 7.76
N SER A 97 0.47 -27.42 8.39
CA SER A 97 1.08 -27.95 9.61
C SER A 97 1.32 -26.80 10.61
N PRO A 98 0.26 -26.33 11.30
CA PRO A 98 0.33 -25.12 12.10
C PRO A 98 1.19 -25.31 13.35
N ARG A 99 2.16 -24.41 13.55
CA ARG A 99 2.99 -24.33 14.78
C ARG A 99 2.54 -23.25 15.75
N GLY A 100 1.57 -22.43 15.35
CA GLY A 100 1.06 -21.29 16.09
C GLY A 100 0.10 -20.47 15.23
N ALA A 101 -0.34 -19.34 15.77
CA ALA A 101 -1.20 -18.38 15.06
C ALA A 101 -0.46 -17.06 14.85
N VAL A 102 -0.71 -16.41 13.70
CA VAL A 102 -0.20 -15.08 13.38
C VAL A 102 -1.36 -14.17 13.00
N LEU A 103 -1.41 -12.97 13.56
CA LEU A 103 -2.33 -11.91 13.18
C LEU A 103 -1.55 -10.81 12.48
N VAL A 104 -1.94 -10.48 11.25
CA VAL A 104 -1.35 -9.41 10.46
C VAL A 104 -2.27 -8.19 10.52
N ILE A 105 -1.75 -7.07 11.02
CA ILE A 105 -2.46 -5.79 11.06
C ILE A 105 -1.69 -4.79 10.22
N HIS A 106 -2.34 -4.21 9.21
CA HIS A 106 -1.75 -3.15 8.40
C HIS A 106 -2.55 -1.85 8.59
N GLU A 107 -1.95 -0.89 9.29
CA GLU A 107 -2.63 0.33 9.75
C GLU A 107 -2.97 1.30 8.62
N ASN A 108 -2.05 1.53 7.68
CA ASN A 108 -2.15 2.65 6.75
C ASN A 108 -3.17 2.40 5.60
N LYS A 109 -2.98 1.34 4.83
CA LYS A 109 -3.73 1.09 3.58
C LYS A 109 -4.91 0.12 3.71
N GLY A 110 -5.23 -0.33 4.93
CA GLY A 110 -6.32 -1.27 5.19
C GLY A 110 -6.17 -2.61 4.46
N LEU A 111 -7.29 -3.29 4.20
CA LEU A 111 -7.32 -4.65 3.64
C LEU A 111 -7.35 -4.65 2.10
N ASN A 112 -6.26 -4.24 1.46
CA ASN A 112 -6.09 -4.35 0.00
C ASN A 112 -5.56 -5.74 -0.42
N ASP A 113 -5.48 -6.02 -1.73
CA ASP A 113 -5.05 -7.33 -2.26
C ASP A 113 -3.65 -7.73 -1.80
N TRP A 114 -2.73 -6.76 -1.73
CA TRP A 114 -1.39 -7.01 -1.20
C TRP A 114 -1.44 -7.43 0.27
N VAL A 115 -2.22 -6.73 1.11
CA VAL A 115 -2.36 -7.03 2.55
C VAL A 115 -3.04 -8.38 2.76
N ARG A 116 -4.08 -8.72 1.96
CA ARG A 116 -4.74 -10.03 1.99
C ARG A 116 -3.74 -11.15 1.72
N SER A 117 -2.84 -10.97 0.76
CA SER A 117 -1.84 -11.99 0.41
C SER A 117 -0.85 -12.32 1.54
N VAL A 118 -0.62 -11.42 2.50
CA VAL A 118 0.39 -11.63 3.56
C VAL A 118 0.08 -12.85 4.41
N ALA A 119 -1.19 -13.07 4.77
CA ALA A 119 -1.60 -14.25 5.53
C ALA A 119 -1.32 -15.55 4.76
N GLY A 120 -1.59 -15.55 3.44
CA GLY A 120 -1.27 -16.63 2.51
C GLY A 120 0.22 -16.98 2.48
N ARG A 121 1.06 -15.95 2.37
CA ARG A 121 2.52 -16.08 2.34
C ARG A 121 3.10 -16.64 3.63
N LEU A 122 2.60 -16.19 4.78
CA LEU A 122 3.08 -16.67 6.09
C LEU A 122 2.59 -18.10 6.40
N ALA A 123 1.39 -18.46 5.97
CA ALA A 123 0.85 -19.80 6.23
C ALA A 123 1.51 -20.91 5.38
N GLY A 124 2.11 -20.54 4.24
CA GLY A 124 2.87 -21.45 3.40
C GLY A 124 4.39 -21.42 3.64
N ALA A 125 4.87 -20.59 4.56
CA ALA A 125 6.29 -20.44 4.87
C ALA A 125 6.85 -21.63 5.69
#